data_AF-A0AA36M4C4-F1
#
_entry.id   AF-A0AA36M4C4-F1
#
_cell.length_a   1.000
_cell.length_b   1.000
_cell.length_c   1.000
_cell.angle_alpha   90.00
_cell.angle_beta   90.00
_cell.angle_gamma   90.00
#
_symmetry.space_group_name_H-M   'P 1'
#
loop_
_entity.id
_entity.type
_entity.pdbx_description
1 polymer ?
#
loop_
_entity_poly.entity_id
_entity_poly.type
_entity_poly.pdbx_seq_one_letter_code
_entity_poly.pdbx_strand_id
1 'polypeptide(L)'
;MRLCNLANSLLGQIQCAKLDRSNRMIELTGRELSGVGSKPTISLRNCVRIWNIEGPPPFITTPMEELIENYKPKGSNNLFQMFACFYRFLVMRITDPPHRIQSYSLRLNGKRGRKDSLENLPRHIEHLLLDFVEDLIGFGHNELKSGARANTTHSKYVLSLGNTDAERQAALDAKVQTRMVYRNELFKALQLALRDVRTYTYDESKKVWIAGDRKLKRAKLDASINLREVLDDSMNLTEAYDQENLVPASQ
;
A
#
# COMPACT_ATOMS: atom_id res chain seq x y z
N MET A 1 34.25 18.04 30.59
CA MET A 1 33.32 18.50 29.53
C MET A 1 32.88 17.44 28.50
N ARG A 2 33.19 16.14 28.61
CA ARG A 2 32.79 15.13 27.60
C ARG A 2 31.54 14.29 27.95
N LEU A 3 31.28 14.05 29.23
CA LEU A 3 30.18 13.18 29.69
C LEU A 3 28.80 13.87 29.62
N CYS A 4 28.69 15.13 30.02
CA CYS A 4 27.43 15.87 29.98
C CYS A 4 26.90 16.05 28.55
N ASN A 5 27.79 16.30 27.58
CA ASN A 5 27.40 16.43 26.17
C ASN A 5 26.90 15.09 25.59
N LEU A 6 27.56 13.97 25.94
CA LEU A 6 27.12 12.64 25.54
C LEU A 6 25.77 12.29 26.17
N ALA A 7 25.58 12.58 27.47
CA ALA A 7 24.32 12.34 28.16
C ALA A 7 23.18 13.16 27.55
N ASN A 8 23.42 14.44 27.23
CA ASN A 8 22.43 15.30 26.56
C ASN A 8 22.10 14.81 25.14
N SER A 9 23.11 14.36 24.39
CA SER A 9 22.91 13.78 23.06
C SER A 9 22.06 12.50 23.12
N LEU A 10 22.39 11.58 24.03
CA LEU A 10 21.63 10.35 24.24
C LEU A 10 20.20 10.64 24.71
N LEU A 11 20.02 11.60 25.62
CA LEU A 11 18.70 12.01 26.08
C LEU A 11 17.86 12.57 24.92
N GLY A 12 18.46 13.41 24.07
CA GLY A 12 17.83 13.93 22.86
C GLY A 12 17.43 12.81 21.90
N GLN A 13 18.33 11.86 21.62
CA GLN A 13 18.02 10.69 20.78
C GLN A 13 16.90 9.83 21.34
N ILE A 14 16.86 9.62 22.66
CA ILE A 14 15.78 8.89 23.34
C ILE A 14 14.45 9.63 23.19
N GLN A 15 14.45 10.95 23.35
CA GLN A 15 13.24 11.77 23.19
C GLN A 15 12.74 11.74 21.74
N CYS A 16 13.61 11.89 20.75
CA CYS A 16 13.27 11.74 19.34
C CYS A 16 12.67 10.35 19.06
N ALA A 17 13.32 9.28 19.54
CA ALA A 17 12.82 7.92 19.35
C ALA A 17 11.45 7.68 20.01
N LYS A 18 11.18 8.32 21.16
CA LYS A 18 9.87 8.29 21.82
C LYS A 18 8.82 9.04 21.00
N LEU A 19 9.15 10.23 20.51
CA LEU A 19 8.25 11.06 19.70
C LEU A 19 7.91 10.37 18.37
N ASP A 20 8.90 9.81 17.67
CA ASP A 20 8.70 9.00 16.47
C ASP A 20 7.76 7.82 16.71
N ARG A 21 7.91 7.14 17.85
CA ARG A 21 7.04 6.03 18.22
C ARG A 21 5.61 6.49 18.47
N SER A 22 5.42 7.63 19.12
CA SER A 22 4.09 8.20 19.37
C SER A 22 3.42 8.64 18.06
N ASN A 23 4.14 9.36 17.19
CA ASN A 23 3.65 9.78 15.88
C ASN A 23 3.23 8.58 15.03
N ARG A 24 4.06 7.53 14.99
CA ARG A 24 3.74 6.27 14.32
C ARG A 24 2.45 5.65 14.86
N MET A 25 2.25 5.65 16.18
CA MET A 25 1.03 5.09 16.77
C MET A 25 -0.19 5.87 16.29
N ILE A 26 -0.14 7.20 16.36
CA ILE A 26 -1.23 8.09 15.93
C ILE A 26 -1.58 7.85 14.46
N GLU A 27 -0.59 7.79 13.57
CA GLU A 27 -0.80 7.55 12.14
C GLU A 27 -1.42 6.18 11.84
N LEU A 28 -1.03 5.15 12.59
CA LEU A 28 -1.41 3.76 12.31
C LEU A 28 -2.63 3.27 13.10
N THR A 29 -3.13 4.04 14.08
CA THR A 29 -4.36 3.75 14.82
C THR A 29 -5.53 4.65 14.44
N GLY A 30 -5.42 5.41 13.34
CA GLY A 30 -6.47 6.31 12.85
C GLY A 30 -7.82 5.62 12.60
N ARG A 31 -8.92 6.39 12.72
CA ARG A 31 -10.33 5.93 12.65
C ARG A 31 -10.68 5.30 11.29
N GLU A 32 -11.72 4.45 11.32
CA GLU A 32 -12.25 3.74 10.15
C GLU A 32 -12.92 4.65 9.12
N LEU A 33 -12.91 4.18 7.87
CA LEU A 33 -13.45 4.77 6.65
C LEU A 33 -14.98 4.95 6.73
N SER A 34 -15.43 6.06 7.32
CA SER A 34 -16.78 6.58 7.07
C SER A 34 -16.66 7.82 6.19
N GLY A 35 -16.83 7.67 4.87
CA GLY A 35 -16.96 8.81 3.95
C GLY A 35 -15.69 9.31 3.26
N VAL A 36 -14.63 8.51 3.15
CA VAL A 36 -13.50 8.88 2.28
C VAL A 36 -13.95 8.80 0.82
N GLY A 37 -13.64 9.83 0.04
CA GLY A 37 -14.08 10.05 -1.34
C GLY A 37 -13.71 8.94 -2.34
N SER A 38 -13.78 9.27 -3.64
CA SER A 38 -13.60 8.31 -4.73
C SER A 38 -12.36 7.42 -4.56
N LYS A 39 -12.51 6.16 -4.98
CA LYS A 39 -11.48 5.12 -4.94
C LYS A 39 -10.17 5.65 -5.57
N PRO A 40 -9.04 5.69 -4.84
CA PRO A 40 -7.78 6.16 -5.39
C PRO A 40 -7.29 5.27 -6.53
N THR A 41 -6.68 5.91 -7.52
CA THR A 41 -6.03 5.25 -8.64
C THR A 41 -4.53 5.20 -8.37
N ILE A 42 -3.94 4.00 -8.46
CA ILE A 42 -2.49 3.81 -8.40
C ILE A 42 -1.90 4.29 -9.74
N SER A 43 -1.10 5.35 -9.71
CA SER A 43 -0.51 5.92 -10.92
C SER A 43 0.87 6.52 -10.64
N LEU A 44 1.85 6.20 -11.49
CA LEU A 44 3.18 6.81 -11.45
C LEU A 44 3.13 8.33 -11.68
N ARG A 45 2.13 8.83 -12.41
CA ARG A 45 1.97 10.28 -12.64
C ARG A 45 1.73 11.08 -11.37
N ASN A 46 1.30 10.43 -10.29
CA ASN A 46 1.07 11.06 -9.01
C ASN A 46 2.35 11.20 -8.16
N CYS A 47 3.43 10.50 -8.54
CA CYS A 47 4.67 10.55 -7.77
C CYS A 47 5.29 11.95 -7.86
N VAL A 48 5.62 12.51 -6.70
CA VAL A 48 6.20 13.86 -6.59
C VAL A 48 7.72 13.84 -6.55
N ARG A 49 8.29 12.63 -6.50
CA ARG A 49 9.73 12.37 -6.40
C ARG A 49 10.08 11.03 -7.06
N ILE A 50 11.36 10.85 -7.36
CA ILE A 50 11.92 9.58 -7.81
C ILE A 50 12.11 8.69 -6.59
N TRP A 51 11.71 7.42 -6.71
CA TRP A 51 11.79 6.44 -5.63
C TRP A 51 12.80 5.35 -5.98
N ASN A 52 13.82 5.17 -5.14
CA ASN A 52 14.82 4.11 -5.27
C ASN A 52 14.84 3.28 -4.00
N ILE A 53 14.74 1.95 -4.12
CA ILE A 53 15.02 1.09 -2.99
C ILE A 53 16.53 1.05 -2.76
N GLU A 54 16.94 1.36 -1.54
CA GLU A 54 18.34 1.33 -1.10
C GLU A 54 18.36 0.75 0.31
N GLY A 55 18.48 -0.57 0.39
CA GLY A 55 18.52 -1.28 1.66
C GLY A 55 19.79 -2.09 1.87
N PRO A 56 20.11 -2.46 3.13
CA PRO A 56 21.15 -3.44 3.38
C PRO A 56 20.73 -4.81 2.81
N PRO A 57 21.67 -5.73 2.56
CA PRO A 57 21.33 -7.10 2.19
C PRO A 57 20.27 -7.69 3.14
N PRO A 58 19.22 -8.37 2.62
CA PRO A 58 19.07 -8.87 1.24
C PRO A 58 18.30 -7.93 0.30
N PHE A 59 18.05 -6.68 0.67
CA PHE A 59 17.29 -5.75 -0.17
C PHE A 59 18.13 -5.30 -1.36
N ILE A 60 17.51 -5.27 -2.54
CA ILE A 60 18.18 -4.84 -3.78
C ILE A 60 18.26 -3.31 -3.86
N THR A 61 19.15 -2.83 -4.71
CA THR A 61 19.25 -1.41 -5.07
C THR A 61 18.71 -1.21 -6.48
N THR A 62 17.54 -0.58 -6.62
CA THR A 62 16.84 -0.46 -7.91
C THR A 62 15.82 0.68 -7.87
N PRO A 63 15.55 1.38 -8.99
CA PRO A 63 14.40 2.27 -9.10
C PRO A 63 13.08 1.52 -8.88
N MET A 64 12.17 2.11 -8.11
CA MET A 64 10.86 1.50 -7.79
C MET A 64 9.96 1.38 -9.04
N GLU A 65 10.18 2.24 -10.04
CA GLU A 65 9.47 2.23 -11.32
C GLU A 65 9.71 0.93 -12.09
N GLU A 66 10.96 0.46 -12.16
CA GLU A 66 11.35 -0.80 -12.78
C GLU A 66 10.70 -2.00 -12.09
N LEU A 67 10.55 -1.94 -10.76
CA LEU A 67 9.91 -3.00 -9.99
C LEU A 67 8.42 -3.14 -10.27
N ILE A 68 7.76 -2.09 -10.77
CA ILE A 68 6.32 -2.07 -10.99
C ILE A 68 5.89 -2.04 -12.47
N GLU A 69 6.83 -2.00 -13.40
CA GLU A 69 6.58 -1.92 -14.85
C GLU A 69 5.56 -2.97 -15.34
N ASN A 70 5.64 -4.19 -14.81
CA ASN A 70 4.77 -5.30 -15.19
C ASN A 70 3.58 -5.53 -14.24
N TYR A 71 3.29 -4.57 -13.35
CA TYR A 71 2.15 -4.68 -12.45
C TYR A 71 0.85 -4.47 -13.20
N LYS A 72 -0.02 -5.49 -13.17
CA LYS A 72 -1.39 -5.39 -13.67
C LYS A 72 -2.36 -5.43 -12.48
N PRO A 73 -3.08 -4.33 -12.18
CA PRO A 73 -4.05 -4.33 -11.10
C PRO A 73 -5.14 -5.36 -11.39
N LYS A 74 -5.40 -6.24 -10.42
CA LYS A 74 -6.57 -7.10 -10.48
C LYS A 74 -7.79 -6.27 -10.11
N GLY A 75 -8.88 -6.40 -10.88
CA GLY A 75 -10.16 -5.79 -10.56
C GLY A 75 -10.64 -6.24 -9.19
N SER A 76 -10.38 -5.43 -8.16
CA SER A 76 -10.88 -5.65 -6.81
C SER A 76 -11.66 -4.43 -6.40
N ASN A 77 -12.89 -4.65 -5.91
CA ASN A 77 -13.75 -3.57 -5.42
C ASN A 77 -13.29 -3.04 -4.06
N ASN A 78 -12.43 -3.79 -3.33
CA ASN A 78 -11.96 -3.42 -2.01
C ASN A 78 -10.55 -2.80 -2.07
N LEU A 79 -10.40 -1.57 -1.55
CA LEU A 79 -9.14 -0.83 -1.50
C LEU A 79 -8.03 -1.56 -0.73
N PHE A 80 -8.37 -2.14 0.42
CA PHE A 80 -7.43 -2.90 1.21
C PHE A 80 -6.85 -4.09 0.43
N GLN A 81 -7.70 -4.78 -0.34
CA GLN A 81 -7.26 -5.90 -1.18
C GLN A 81 -6.44 -5.43 -2.37
N MET A 82 -6.78 -4.28 -2.98
CA MET A 82 -5.99 -3.67 -4.03
C MET A 82 -4.56 -3.37 -3.54
N PHE A 83 -4.42 -2.70 -2.38
CA PHE A 83 -3.12 -2.40 -1.79
C PHE A 83 -2.36 -3.68 -1.41
N ALA A 84 -3.04 -4.67 -0.84
CA ALA A 84 -2.40 -5.94 -0.50
C ALA A 84 -1.92 -6.70 -1.75
N CYS A 85 -2.66 -6.64 -2.86
CA CYS A 85 -2.23 -7.17 -4.15
C CYS A 85 -0.99 -6.46 -4.68
N PHE A 86 -0.99 -5.13 -4.65
CA PHE A 86 0.15 -4.33 -5.05
C PHE A 86 1.39 -4.63 -4.21
N TYR A 87 1.26 -4.60 -2.88
CA TYR A 87 2.36 -4.92 -1.98
C TYR A 87 2.88 -6.34 -2.15
N ARG A 88 2.02 -7.34 -2.37
CA ARG A 88 2.49 -8.71 -2.68
C ARG A 88 3.38 -8.71 -3.91
N PHE A 89 2.92 -8.10 -5.00
CA PHE A 89 3.68 -8.01 -6.24
C PHE A 89 5.05 -7.38 -6.01
N LEU A 90 5.09 -6.29 -5.24
CA LEU A 90 6.30 -5.54 -4.96
C LEU A 90 7.27 -6.30 -4.04
N VAL A 91 6.81 -6.77 -2.87
CA VAL A 91 7.70 -7.42 -1.89
C VAL A 91 8.28 -8.75 -2.38
N MET A 92 7.66 -9.37 -3.39
CA MET A 92 8.19 -10.56 -4.08
C MET A 92 9.43 -10.27 -4.96
N ARG A 93 9.80 -8.99 -5.13
CA ARG A 93 10.87 -8.52 -6.03
C ARG A 93 11.95 -7.67 -5.36
N ILE A 94 11.74 -7.22 -4.12
CA ILE A 94 12.64 -6.27 -3.45
C ILE A 94 13.85 -6.91 -2.76
N THR A 95 14.00 -8.23 -2.82
CA THR A 95 15.12 -8.93 -2.20
C THR A 95 15.80 -9.90 -3.15
N ASP A 96 17.10 -10.11 -2.95
CA ASP A 96 17.89 -11.12 -3.64
C ASP A 96 18.67 -11.98 -2.60
N PRO A 97 18.45 -13.31 -2.53
CA PRO A 97 17.44 -14.07 -3.28
C PRO A 97 15.99 -13.73 -2.84
N PRO A 98 14.98 -13.87 -3.73
CA PRO A 98 13.61 -13.42 -3.46
C PRO A 98 12.95 -14.02 -2.21
N HIS A 99 13.25 -15.28 -1.89
CA HIS A 99 12.68 -15.94 -0.72
C HIS A 99 13.11 -15.30 0.62
N ARG A 100 14.18 -14.48 0.63
CA ARG A 100 14.66 -13.81 1.84
C ARG A 100 13.63 -12.86 2.45
N ILE A 101 12.71 -12.31 1.66
CA ILE A 101 11.62 -11.49 2.19
C ILE A 101 10.77 -12.23 3.25
N GLN A 102 10.74 -13.57 3.21
CA GLN A 102 9.94 -14.38 4.12
C GLN A 102 10.44 -14.38 5.58
N SER A 103 11.69 -13.97 5.83
CA SER A 103 12.20 -13.81 7.20
C SER A 103 11.68 -12.53 7.89
N TYR A 104 11.10 -11.60 7.14
CA TYR A 104 10.67 -10.31 7.65
C TYR A 104 9.17 -10.28 8.02
N SER A 105 8.86 -9.39 8.95
CA SER A 105 7.50 -9.09 9.36
C SER A 105 7.36 -7.60 9.70
N LEU A 106 6.16 -7.07 9.49
CA LEU A 106 5.83 -5.69 9.82
C LEU A 106 4.98 -5.64 11.09
N ARG A 107 5.42 -4.88 12.10
CA ARG A 107 4.81 -4.89 13.44
C ARG A 107 4.61 -3.47 13.95
N LEU A 108 3.39 -3.17 14.43
CA LEU A 108 3.00 -1.84 14.90
C LEU A 108 3.98 -1.28 15.95
N ASN A 109 4.38 -2.11 16.92
CA ASN A 109 5.25 -1.72 18.02
C ASN A 109 6.75 -1.97 17.78
N GLY A 110 7.13 -2.55 16.62
CA GLY A 110 8.50 -2.98 16.35
C GLY A 110 9.08 -4.02 17.34
N LYS A 111 8.26 -4.58 18.23
CA LYS A 111 8.69 -5.56 19.24
C LYS A 111 8.72 -6.98 18.67
N ARG A 112 9.49 -7.86 19.34
CA ARG A 112 9.41 -9.30 19.11
C ARG A 112 7.98 -9.80 19.42
N GLY A 113 7.39 -10.57 18.52
CA GLY A 113 6.06 -11.16 18.62
C GLY A 113 6.19 -12.67 18.86
N ARG A 114 5.07 -13.41 18.85
CA ARG A 114 5.05 -14.85 19.20
C ARG A 114 6.03 -15.74 18.41
N LYS A 115 6.43 -15.33 17.21
CA LYS A 115 7.45 -16.03 16.40
C LYS A 115 8.74 -15.20 16.43
N ASP A 116 9.66 -15.62 17.30
CA ASP A 116 10.94 -14.92 17.53
C ASP A 116 11.92 -15.04 16.36
N SER A 117 11.68 -15.99 15.44
CA SER A 117 12.50 -16.19 14.24
C SER A 117 12.27 -15.15 13.14
N LEU A 118 11.24 -14.30 13.27
CA LEU A 118 10.93 -13.28 12.26
C LEU A 118 11.54 -11.93 12.65
N GLU A 119 12.32 -11.39 11.72
CA GLU A 119 12.90 -10.06 11.83
C GLU A 119 11.83 -8.99 11.60
N ASN A 120 12.08 -7.80 12.13
CA ASN A 120 11.30 -6.64 11.73
C ASN A 120 11.82 -6.16 10.38
N LEU A 121 10.90 -5.78 9.49
CA LEU A 121 11.29 -5.07 8.27
C LEU A 121 12.12 -3.83 8.64
N PRO A 122 13.28 -3.58 7.99
CA PRO A 122 14.07 -2.39 8.28
C PRO A 122 13.22 -1.13 8.13
N ARG A 123 13.33 -0.20 9.08
CA ARG A 123 12.44 0.98 9.14
C ARG A 123 12.47 1.83 7.87
N HIS A 124 13.64 1.98 7.25
CA HIS A 124 13.75 2.76 6.01
C HIS A 124 13.02 2.07 4.85
N ILE A 125 13.08 0.73 4.74
CA ILE A 125 12.29 -0.04 3.76
C ILE A 125 10.80 0.09 4.06
N GLU A 126 10.38 -0.04 5.32
CA GLU A 126 8.99 0.17 5.73
C GLU A 126 8.48 1.55 5.27
N HIS A 127 9.18 2.63 5.61
CA HIS A 127 8.79 3.98 5.23
C HIS A 127 8.82 4.18 3.72
N LEU A 128 9.84 3.68 3.03
CA LEU A 128 9.94 3.77 1.58
C LEU A 128 8.74 3.11 0.89
N LEU A 129 8.36 1.90 1.31
CA LEU A 129 7.23 1.19 0.72
C LEU A 129 5.91 1.93 0.95
N LEU A 130 5.69 2.44 2.16
CA LEU A 130 4.45 3.15 2.49
C LEU A 130 4.38 4.50 1.80
N ASP A 131 5.46 5.28 1.83
CA ASP A 131 5.50 6.62 1.23
C ASP A 131 5.45 6.55 -0.30
N PHE A 132 6.06 5.53 -0.91
CA PHE A 132 5.95 5.30 -2.35
C PHE A 132 4.49 5.05 -2.77
N VAL A 133 3.76 4.22 -2.03
CA VAL A 133 2.36 3.97 -2.38
C VAL A 133 1.48 5.20 -2.10
N GLU A 134 1.77 5.99 -1.07
CA GLU A 134 1.11 7.29 -0.87
C GLU A 134 1.31 8.24 -2.05
N ASP A 135 2.54 8.35 -2.56
CA ASP A 135 2.85 9.08 -3.79
C ASP A 135 1.99 8.55 -4.96
N LEU A 136 1.95 7.22 -5.17
CA LEU A 136 1.16 6.59 -6.23
C LEU A 136 -0.34 6.91 -6.17
N ILE A 137 -0.89 7.14 -4.97
CA ILE A 137 -2.30 7.50 -4.78
C ILE A 137 -2.54 9.01 -4.62
N GLY A 138 -1.52 9.85 -4.82
CA GLY A 138 -1.65 11.31 -4.82
C GLY A 138 -1.61 11.98 -3.44
N PHE A 139 -1.11 11.28 -2.42
CA PHE A 139 -0.96 11.77 -1.04
C PHE A 139 0.52 11.91 -0.61
N GLY A 140 1.42 11.97 -1.59
CA GLY A 140 2.86 12.03 -1.43
C GLY A 140 3.48 13.35 -0.98
N HIS A 141 2.69 14.43 -1.02
CA HIS A 141 3.13 15.79 -0.73
C HIS A 141 3.61 15.94 0.72
N ASN A 142 4.74 16.61 0.93
CA ASN A 142 5.33 16.77 2.26
C ASN A 142 4.42 17.59 3.19
N GLU A 143 3.63 18.50 2.63
CA GLU A 143 2.63 19.32 3.31
C GLU A 143 1.52 18.48 3.96
N LEU A 144 1.32 17.24 3.50
CA LEU A 144 0.34 16.31 4.06
C LEU A 144 0.91 15.44 5.19
N LYS A 145 2.23 15.48 5.43
CA LYS A 145 2.89 14.65 6.46
C LYS A 145 2.76 15.29 7.84
N SER A 146 2.45 14.48 8.85
CA SER A 146 2.31 14.95 10.23
C SER A 146 3.63 15.59 10.72
N GLY A 147 3.55 16.82 11.23
CA GLY A 147 4.71 17.57 11.72
C GLY A 147 5.50 18.35 10.66
N ALA A 148 5.00 18.45 9.42
CA ALA A 148 5.57 19.34 8.42
C ALA A 148 5.50 20.80 8.89
N ARG A 149 6.62 21.30 9.43
CA ARG A 149 6.86 22.71 9.79
C ARG A 149 7.19 23.61 8.58
N ALA A 150 7.06 23.08 7.36
CA ALA A 150 7.40 23.84 6.16
C ALA A 150 6.38 24.96 5.97
N ASN A 151 6.86 26.15 5.63
CA ASN A 151 6.06 27.33 5.28
C ASN A 151 5.00 26.98 4.22
N THR A 152 3.84 26.51 4.68
CA THR A 152 2.68 26.13 3.85
C THR A 152 2.14 27.33 3.07
N THR A 153 2.39 28.55 3.57
CA THR A 153 1.97 29.83 3.02
C THR A 153 2.43 30.08 1.58
N HIS A 154 3.56 29.50 1.15
CA HIS A 154 4.09 29.68 -0.21
C HIS A 154 4.23 28.38 -1.01
N SER A 155 3.70 27.26 -0.52
CA SER A 155 3.75 26.01 -1.28
C SER A 155 2.86 26.10 -2.52
N LYS A 156 3.44 25.85 -3.70
CA LYS A 156 2.66 25.73 -4.96
C LYS A 156 1.54 24.70 -4.83
N TYR A 157 1.76 23.65 -4.05
CA TYR A 157 0.73 22.65 -3.77
C TYR A 157 -0.42 23.24 -2.96
N VAL A 158 -0.13 23.90 -1.85
CA VAL A 158 -1.17 24.51 -0.99
C VAL A 158 -1.92 25.61 -1.76
N LEU A 159 -1.21 26.42 -2.54
CA LEU A 159 -1.82 27.43 -3.40
C LEU A 159 -2.78 26.84 -4.44
N SER A 160 -2.54 25.60 -4.89
CA SER A 160 -3.43 24.91 -5.83
C SER A 160 -4.70 24.34 -5.20
N LEU A 161 -4.82 24.32 -3.87
CA LEU A 161 -5.96 23.73 -3.17
C LEU A 161 -7.18 24.65 -3.07
N GLY A 162 -7.04 25.94 -3.34
CA GLY A 162 -8.13 26.91 -3.22
C GLY A 162 -7.71 28.33 -3.56
N ASN A 163 -8.69 29.20 -3.78
CA ASN A 163 -8.45 30.58 -4.15
C ASN A 163 -8.24 31.47 -2.91
N THR A 164 -8.86 31.09 -1.79
CA THR A 164 -8.73 31.80 -0.50
C THR A 164 -7.93 30.99 0.51
N ASP A 165 -7.34 31.66 1.51
CA ASP A 165 -6.57 30.98 2.56
C ASP A 165 -7.45 30.04 3.40
N ALA A 166 -8.72 30.42 3.62
CA ALA A 166 -9.70 29.57 4.31
C ALA A 166 -10.00 28.29 3.53
N GLU A 167 -10.22 28.39 2.21
CA GLU A 167 -10.41 27.22 1.34
C GLU A 167 -9.19 26.31 1.32
N ARG A 168 -7.99 26.89 1.16
CA ARG A 168 -6.73 26.14 1.14
C ARG A 168 -6.51 25.38 2.43
N GLN A 169 -6.74 26.02 3.57
CA GLN A 169 -6.59 25.40 4.88
C GLN A 169 -7.59 24.26 5.07
N ALA A 170 -8.87 24.49 4.77
CA ALA A 170 -9.90 23.44 4.89
C ALA A 170 -9.61 22.24 3.97
N ALA A 171 -9.19 22.49 2.73
CA ALA A 171 -8.82 21.44 1.78
C ALA A 171 -7.56 20.68 2.21
N LEU A 172 -6.57 21.38 2.76
CA LEU A 172 -5.34 20.78 3.29
C LEU A 172 -5.67 19.86 4.47
N ASP A 173 -6.48 20.33 5.42
CA ASP A 173 -6.89 19.55 6.59
C ASP A 173 -7.68 18.29 6.18
N ALA A 174 -8.62 18.42 5.24
CA ALA A 174 -9.36 17.28 4.70
C ALA A 174 -8.43 16.25 4.04
N LYS A 175 -7.43 16.71 3.28
CA LYS A 175 -6.43 15.81 2.65
C LYS A 175 -5.50 15.17 3.67
N VAL A 176 -5.09 15.88 4.72
CA VAL A 176 -4.28 15.32 5.82
C VAL A 176 -5.05 14.21 6.53
N GLN A 177 -6.32 14.43 6.87
CA GLN A 177 -7.16 13.39 7.48
C GLN A 177 -7.33 12.18 6.56
N THR A 178 -7.59 12.43 5.28
CA THR A 178 -7.72 11.36 4.27
C THR A 178 -6.43 10.55 4.14
N ARG A 179 -5.27 11.23 4.12
CA ARG A 179 -3.96 10.57 4.10
C ARG A 179 -3.75 9.69 5.32
N MET A 180 -4.10 10.13 6.52
CA MET A 180 -3.96 9.33 7.74
C MET A 180 -4.75 8.03 7.66
N VAL A 181 -5.97 8.07 7.11
CA VAL A 181 -6.78 6.87 6.88
C VAL A 181 -6.09 5.94 5.89
N TYR A 182 -5.61 6.46 4.75
CA TYR A 182 -4.86 5.66 3.79
C TYR A 182 -3.57 5.07 4.37
N ARG A 183 -2.82 5.82 5.19
CA ARG A 183 -1.60 5.33 5.85
C ARG A 183 -1.88 4.06 6.66
N ASN A 184 -2.94 4.08 7.45
CA ASN A 184 -3.35 2.93 8.25
C ASN A 184 -3.70 1.72 7.36
N GLU A 185 -4.51 1.93 6.32
CA GLU A 185 -4.88 0.88 5.38
C GLU A 185 -3.68 0.32 4.61
N LEU A 186 -2.77 1.18 4.15
CA LEU A 186 -1.52 0.81 3.49
C LEU A 186 -0.64 -0.04 4.41
N PHE A 187 -0.52 0.34 5.68
CA PHE A 187 0.24 -0.41 6.67
C PHE A 187 -0.35 -1.81 6.89
N LYS A 188 -1.65 -1.91 7.14
CA LYS A 188 -2.33 -3.20 7.30
C LYS A 188 -2.22 -4.06 6.03
N ALA A 189 -2.31 -3.46 4.85
CA ALA A 189 -2.20 -4.14 3.57
C ALA A 189 -0.78 -4.70 3.34
N LEU A 190 0.26 -3.94 3.70
CA LEU A 190 1.65 -4.40 3.68
C LEU A 190 1.89 -5.54 4.68
N GLN A 191 1.31 -5.44 5.89
CA GLN A 191 1.34 -6.55 6.86
C GLN A 191 0.72 -7.83 6.31
N LEU A 192 -0.45 -7.71 5.66
CA LEU A 192 -1.12 -8.83 4.99
C LEU A 192 -0.25 -9.40 3.87
N ALA A 193 0.33 -8.56 3.02
CA ALA A 193 1.18 -8.99 1.92
C ALA A 193 2.40 -9.80 2.39
N LEU A 194 3.11 -9.32 3.41
CA LEU A 194 4.24 -10.04 4.01
C LEU A 194 3.79 -11.35 4.68
N ARG A 195 2.60 -11.39 5.28
CA ARG A 195 2.04 -12.64 5.81
C ARG A 195 1.73 -13.65 4.71
N ASP A 196 1.20 -13.17 3.59
CA ASP A 196 0.85 -14.02 2.46
C ASP A 196 2.09 -14.58 1.77
N VAL A 197 3.08 -13.74 1.46
CA VAL A 197 4.32 -14.17 0.77
C VAL A 197 5.10 -15.20 1.59
N ARG A 198 5.03 -15.15 2.92
CA ARG A 198 5.59 -16.20 3.80
C ARG A 198 4.95 -17.57 3.64
N THR A 199 3.76 -17.65 3.05
CA THR A 199 3.08 -18.93 2.75
C THR A 199 3.36 -19.42 1.33
N TYR A 200 4.09 -18.65 0.53
CA TYR A 200 4.44 -19.03 -0.83
C TYR A 200 5.72 -19.85 -0.82
N THR A 201 5.92 -20.66 -1.86
CA THR A 201 7.18 -21.34 -2.10
C THR A 201 7.86 -20.66 -3.27
N TYR A 202 9.17 -20.47 -3.20
CA TYR A 202 9.94 -19.96 -4.32
C TYR A 202 10.66 -21.12 -5.01
N ASP A 203 10.42 -21.30 -6.30
CA ASP A 203 11.14 -22.26 -7.14
C ASP A 203 12.38 -21.55 -7.70
N GLU A 204 13.55 -21.87 -7.16
CA GLU A 204 14.83 -21.28 -7.59
C GLU A 204 15.21 -21.66 -9.03
N SER A 205 14.79 -22.85 -9.48
CA SER A 205 15.10 -23.33 -10.83
C SER A 205 14.33 -22.55 -11.90
N LYS A 206 13.04 -22.29 -11.62
CA LYS A 206 12.17 -21.54 -12.54
C LYS A 206 12.19 -20.03 -12.28
N LYS A 207 12.76 -19.59 -11.15
CA LYS A 207 12.70 -18.22 -10.63
C LYS A 207 11.27 -17.70 -10.45
N VAL A 208 10.34 -18.59 -10.08
CA VAL A 208 8.91 -18.29 -9.97
C VAL A 208 8.41 -18.52 -8.54
N TRP A 209 7.52 -17.64 -8.10
CA TRP A 209 6.76 -17.82 -6.85
C TRP A 209 5.51 -18.69 -7.06
N ILE A 210 5.37 -19.70 -6.22
CA ILE A 210 4.24 -20.62 -6.19
C ILE A 210 3.38 -20.28 -4.97
N ALA A 211 2.12 -19.91 -5.19
CA ALA A 211 1.20 -19.62 -4.10
C ALA A 211 0.85 -20.89 -3.33
N GLY A 212 0.78 -20.81 -1.99
CA GLY A 212 0.42 -21.96 -1.15
C GLY A 212 -1.04 -22.42 -1.34
N ASP A 213 -1.33 -23.67 -0.95
CA ASP A 213 -2.60 -24.38 -1.20
C ASP A 213 -3.87 -23.61 -0.82
N ARG A 214 -3.85 -22.84 0.28
CA ARG A 214 -5.01 -22.02 0.69
C ARG A 214 -5.34 -20.92 -0.31
N LYS A 215 -4.33 -20.36 -0.99
CA LYS A 215 -4.53 -19.34 -2.02
C LYS A 215 -4.82 -19.95 -3.38
N LEU A 216 -4.26 -21.11 -3.71
CA LEU A 216 -4.67 -21.87 -4.89
C LEU A 216 -6.17 -22.21 -4.83
N LYS A 217 -6.69 -22.59 -3.66
CA LYS A 217 -8.14 -22.80 -3.47
C LYS A 217 -8.96 -21.52 -3.71
N ARG A 218 -8.51 -20.36 -3.20
CA ARG A 218 -9.19 -19.08 -3.45
C ARG A 218 -9.11 -18.63 -4.91
N ALA A 219 -7.94 -18.73 -5.54
CA ALA A 219 -7.76 -18.39 -6.94
C ALA A 219 -8.58 -19.29 -7.87
N LYS A 220 -8.71 -20.58 -7.55
CA LYS A 220 -9.63 -21.51 -8.24
C LYS A 220 -11.09 -21.12 -8.05
N LEU A 221 -11.46 -20.71 -6.83
CA LEU A 221 -12.82 -20.24 -6.53
C LEU A 221 -13.14 -18.94 -7.30
N ASP A 222 -12.25 -17.95 -7.26
CA ASP A 222 -12.41 -16.68 -7.97
C ASP A 222 -12.47 -16.89 -9.50
N ALA A 223 -11.64 -17.78 -10.05
CA ALA A 223 -11.69 -18.15 -11.46
C ALA A 223 -13.00 -18.87 -11.84
N SER A 224 -13.53 -19.72 -10.94
CA SER A 224 -14.82 -20.40 -11.16
C SER A 224 -16.03 -19.46 -11.06
N ILE A 225 -15.94 -18.39 -10.26
CA ILE A 225 -16.97 -17.36 -10.15
C ILE A 225 -16.99 -16.52 -11.43
N ASN A 226 -15.82 -16.03 -11.88
CA ASN A 226 -15.73 -15.30 -13.15
C ASN A 226 -16.21 -16.12 -14.35
N LEU A 227 -15.96 -17.43 -14.38
CA LEU A 227 -16.44 -18.30 -15.46
C LEU A 227 -17.98 -18.44 -15.42
N ARG A 228 -18.59 -18.48 -14.24
CA ARG A 228 -20.05 -18.50 -14.09
C ARG A 228 -20.69 -17.20 -14.52
N GLU A 229 -20.14 -16.05 -14.14
CA GLU A 229 -20.67 -14.74 -14.55
C GLU A 229 -20.62 -14.57 -16.08
N VAL A 230 -19.54 -15.01 -16.73
CA VAL A 230 -19.43 -15.00 -18.20
C VAL A 230 -20.43 -15.95 -18.88
N LEU A 231 -20.74 -17.09 -18.25
CA LEU A 231 -21.73 -18.04 -18.78
C LEU A 231 -23.16 -17.52 -18.58
N ASP A 232 -23.47 -16.94 -17.42
CA ASP A 232 -24.79 -16.36 -17.12
C ASP A 232 -25.10 -15.16 -18.04
N ASP A 233 -24.10 -14.31 -18.34
CA ASP A 233 -24.24 -13.22 -19.32
C ASP A 233 -24.47 -13.75 -20.75
N SER A 234 -23.87 -14.89 -21.10
CA SER A 234 -24.07 -15.52 -22.41
C SER A 234 -25.46 -16.18 -22.55
N MET A 235 -26.02 -16.73 -21.46
CA MET A 235 -27.37 -17.28 -21.44
C MET A 235 -28.43 -16.17 -21.54
N ASN A 236 -28.24 -15.06 -20.82
CA ASN A 236 -29.15 -13.91 -20.89
C ASN A 236 -29.21 -13.26 -22.29
N LEU A 237 -28.09 -13.25 -23.03
CA LEU A 237 -28.05 -12.78 -24.41
C LEU A 237 -28.80 -13.71 -25.38
N THR A 238 -28.86 -15.01 -25.08
CA THR A 238 -29.56 -15.99 -25.90
C THR A 238 -31.08 -15.91 -25.67
N GLU A 239 -31.51 -15.75 -24.42
CA GLU A 239 -32.93 -15.56 -24.06
C GLU A 239 -33.51 -14.22 -24.57
N ALA A 240 -32.69 -13.16 -24.61
CA ALA A 240 -33.10 -11.88 -25.20
C ALA A 240 -33.31 -11.96 -26.72
N TYR A 241 -32.52 -12.78 -27.42
CA TYR A 241 -32.64 -12.98 -28.87
C TYR A 241 -33.88 -13.84 -29.24
N ASP A 242 -34.29 -14.74 -28.34
CA ASP A 242 -35.49 -15.57 -28.53
C ASP A 242 -36.79 -14.80 -28.21
N GLN A 243 -36.74 -13.78 -27.33
CA GLN A 243 -37.89 -12.93 -27.03
C GLN A 243 -38.18 -11.86 -28.10
N GLU A 244 -37.16 -11.37 -28.82
CA GLU A 244 -37.35 -10.41 -29.93
C GLU A 244 -37.84 -11.07 -31.24
N ASN A 245 -37.79 -12.40 -31.36
CA ASN A 245 -38.20 -13.14 -32.57
C ASN A 245 -39.58 -13.84 -32.47
N LEU A 246 -40.34 -13.61 -31.41
CA LEU A 246 -41.75 -14.04 -31.33
C LEU A 246 -42.64 -13.12 -32.15
N VAL A 247 -42.71 -13.40 -33.46
CA VAL A 247 -43.70 -12.81 -34.37
C VAL A 247 -45.10 -13.07 -33.83
N PRO A 248 -45.97 -12.05 -33.68
CA PRO A 248 -47.34 -12.27 -33.27
C PRO A 248 -48.07 -13.02 -34.38
N ALA A 249 -48.59 -14.21 -34.07
CA ALA A 249 -49.51 -14.93 -34.93
C ALA A 249 -50.80 -14.11 -35.08
N SER A 250 -50.88 -13.33 -36.15
CA SER A 250 -52.07 -12.61 -36.56
C SER A 250 -52.88 -13.43 -37.57
N GLN A 251 -54.05 -13.87 -37.09
CA GLN A 251 -55.34 -14.14 -37.76
C GLN A 251 -55.41 -15.15 -38.91
#